data_AF-G9KLB6-F1
#
_entry.id   AF-G9KLB6-F1
#
_cell.length_a   1.000
_cell.length_b   1.000
_cell.length_c   1.000
_cell.angle_alpha   90.00
_cell.angle_beta   90.00
_cell.angle_gamma   90.00
#
_symmetry.space_group_name_H-M   'P 1'
#
loop_
_entity.id
_entity.type
_entity.pdbx_description
1 polymer ?
#
loop_
_entity_poly.entity_id
_entity_poly.type
_entity_poly.pdbx_seq_one_letter_code
_entity_poly.pdbx_strand_id
1 'polypeptide(L)'
;KEVEKDCRDPPDYWTIHGLWPDRAEECNGSWPFNFEEIKDLLPEMKMYWPDVIHPLNHSHFWKHEWEKHGTCAAQLDALNSQKKYFGGSL
;
A
#
# COMPACT_ATOMS: atom_id res chain seq x y z
N LYS A 1 -10.93 -1.25 19.94
CA LYS A 1 -10.96 -2.57 19.26
C LYS A 1 -9.60 -2.73 18.63
N GLU A 2 -8.77 -3.53 19.26
CA GLU A 2 -7.40 -3.81 18.81
C GLU A 2 -7.48 -4.51 17.45
N VAL A 3 -6.54 -4.17 16.56
CA VAL A 3 -6.38 -4.82 15.26
C VAL A 3 -6.07 -6.29 15.54
N GLU A 4 -7.10 -7.12 15.44
CA GLU A 4 -6.99 -8.57 15.58
C GLU A 4 -6.08 -9.06 14.45
N LYS A 5 -5.03 -9.79 14.81
CA LYS A 5 -3.99 -10.31 13.92
C LYS A 5 -4.62 -10.91 12.65
N ASP A 6 -4.46 -10.26 11.49
CA ASP A 6 -5.11 -10.63 10.23
C ASP A 6 -4.89 -12.08 9.77
N CYS A 7 -3.87 -12.81 10.26
CA CYS A 7 -3.69 -14.23 9.95
C CYS A 7 -4.42 -15.20 10.90
N ARG A 8 -4.96 -14.74 12.03
CA ARG A 8 -5.72 -15.59 12.96
C ARG A 8 -7.16 -15.78 12.50
N ASP A 9 -7.69 -14.79 11.79
CA ASP A 9 -8.97 -14.83 11.14
C ASP A 9 -8.81 -14.14 9.77
N PRO A 10 -8.36 -14.88 8.73
CA PRO A 10 -8.10 -14.28 7.45
C PRO A 10 -9.39 -13.70 6.86
N PRO A 11 -9.31 -12.57 6.14
CA PRO A 11 -10.47 -12.04 5.42
C PRO A 11 -11.11 -13.12 4.53
N ASP A 12 -12.44 -13.19 4.53
CA ASP A 12 -13.22 -14.09 3.65
C ASP A 12 -13.42 -13.50 2.24
N TYR A 13 -12.66 -12.46 1.91
CA TYR A 13 -12.64 -11.75 0.64
C TYR A 13 -11.20 -11.55 0.14
N TRP A 14 -11.08 -11.26 -1.16
CA TRP A 14 -9.79 -10.91 -1.75
C TRP A 14 -9.34 -9.53 -1.28
N THR A 15 -8.08 -9.46 -0.84
CA THR A 15 -7.41 -8.20 -0.48
C THR A 15 -6.44 -7.78 -1.59
N ILE A 16 -6.10 -6.50 -1.59
CA ILE A 16 -5.11 -5.92 -2.48
C ILE A 16 -3.71 -6.35 -2.00
N HIS A 17 -2.93 -6.92 -2.92
CA HIS A 17 -1.49 -7.06 -2.72
C HIS A 17 -0.78 -5.79 -3.19
N GLY A 18 -1.02 -5.39 -4.45
CA GLY A 18 -0.58 -4.10 -4.95
C GLY A 18 -0.91 -3.84 -6.40
N LEU A 19 -0.55 -2.63 -6.84
CA LEU A 19 -0.71 -2.14 -8.20
C LEU A 19 0.67 -1.96 -8.84
N TRP A 20 1.05 -2.85 -9.75
CA TRP A 20 2.44 -2.95 -10.19
C TRP A 20 2.61 -2.58 -11.66
N PRO A 21 3.54 -1.67 -12.00
CA PRO A 21 4.06 -1.55 -13.35
C PRO A 21 4.72 -2.86 -13.80
N ASP A 22 4.49 -3.28 -15.05
CA ASP A 22 4.84 -4.62 -15.54
C ASP A 22 6.35 -4.87 -15.73
N ARG A 23 7.14 -3.81 -15.93
CA ARG A 23 8.56 -3.89 -16.33
C ARG A 23 9.50 -3.01 -15.51
N ALA A 24 9.03 -2.45 -14.40
CA ALA A 24 9.82 -1.51 -13.61
C ALA A 24 9.55 -1.66 -12.11
N GLU A 25 10.63 -1.66 -11.34
CA GLU A 25 10.62 -1.68 -9.87
C GLU A 25 11.69 -0.70 -9.35
N GLU A 26 11.52 -0.19 -8.13
CA GLU A 26 12.48 0.66 -7.41
C GLU A 26 12.93 1.93 -8.18
N CYS A 27 12.01 2.58 -8.91
CA CYS A 27 12.35 3.67 -9.83
C CYS A 27 12.86 4.96 -9.16
N ASN A 28 12.58 5.19 -7.88
CA ASN A 28 13.03 6.40 -7.18
C ASN A 28 13.39 6.15 -5.71
N GLY A 29 14.65 5.77 -5.46
CA GLY A 29 15.17 5.61 -4.09
C GLY A 29 15.30 6.90 -3.27
N SER A 30 15.08 8.07 -3.87
CA SER A 30 15.06 9.36 -3.17
C SER A 30 13.64 9.80 -2.77
N TRP A 31 12.62 8.99 -3.03
CA TRP A 31 11.23 9.28 -2.69
C TRP A 31 10.66 8.25 -1.70
N PRO A 32 11.06 8.33 -0.42
CA PRO A 32 10.66 7.37 0.60
C PRO A 32 9.16 7.42 0.87
N PHE A 33 8.61 6.31 1.35
CA PHE A 33 7.23 6.26 1.82
C PHE A 33 7.00 7.25 2.98
N ASN A 34 5.89 7.97 2.93
CA ASN A 34 5.47 8.96 3.89
C ASN A 34 4.05 8.66 4.38
N PHE A 35 3.97 8.04 5.56
CA PHE A 35 2.71 7.64 6.17
C PHE A 35 1.72 8.80 6.35
N GLU A 36 2.22 10.02 6.53
CA GLU A 36 1.39 11.22 6.70
C GLU A 36 0.52 11.53 5.47
N GLU A 37 0.98 11.17 4.26
CA GLU A 37 0.26 11.45 3.01
C GLU A 37 -0.98 10.59 2.79
N ILE A 38 -1.07 9.45 3.49
CA ILE A 38 -2.16 8.47 3.33
C ILE A 38 -3.06 8.37 4.57
N LYS A 39 -2.88 9.26 5.55
CA LYS A 39 -3.59 9.19 6.83
C LYS A 39 -5.10 9.14 6.69
N ASP A 40 -5.65 9.82 5.71
CA ASP A 40 -7.08 9.87 5.44
C ASP A 40 -7.61 8.62 4.73
N LEU A 41 -6.73 7.79 4.15
CA LEU A 41 -7.07 6.51 3.52
C LEU A 41 -6.93 5.32 4.47
N LEU A 42 -6.44 5.53 5.71
CA LEU A 42 -6.13 4.44 6.64
C LEU A 42 -7.29 3.49 6.94
N PRO A 43 -8.56 3.93 7.08
CA PRO A 43 -9.68 3.02 7.28
C PRO A 43 -9.81 2.02 6.12
N GLU A 44 -9.77 2.52 4.87
CA GLU A 44 -9.90 1.74 3.65
C GLU A 44 -8.65 0.87 3.41
N MET A 45 -7.46 1.41 3.63
CA MET A 45 -6.20 0.69 3.55
C MET A 45 -6.16 -0.52 4.48
N LYS A 46 -6.65 -0.37 5.73
CA LYS A 46 -6.70 -1.50 6.69
C LYS A 46 -7.72 -2.56 6.30
N MET A 47 -8.79 -2.18 5.59
CA MET A 47 -9.85 -3.09 5.19
C MET A 47 -9.49 -3.83 3.89
N TYR A 48 -9.08 -3.10 2.86
CA TYR A 48 -8.90 -3.64 1.52
C TYR A 48 -7.46 -3.97 1.17
N TRP A 49 -6.49 -3.34 1.83
CA TRP A 49 -5.06 -3.57 1.60
C TRP A 49 -4.31 -3.95 2.90
N PRO A 50 -4.80 -4.90 3.72
CA PRO A 50 -4.11 -5.37 4.91
C PRO A 50 -2.83 -6.15 4.59
N ASP A 51 -1.94 -6.27 5.58
CA ASP A 51 -0.79 -7.17 5.50
C ASP A 51 -1.21 -8.55 6.04
N VAL A 52 -1.68 -9.40 5.15
CA VAL A 52 -2.15 -10.76 5.48
C VAL A 52 -1.02 -11.78 5.65
N ILE A 53 0.25 -11.37 5.47
CA ILE A 53 1.43 -12.24 5.61
C ILE A 53 2.18 -11.90 6.91
N HIS A 54 2.32 -10.61 7.23
CA HIS A 54 2.99 -10.08 8.42
C HIS A 54 2.07 -9.11 9.20
N PRO A 55 1.03 -9.61 9.87
CA PRO A 55 -0.12 -8.83 10.38
C PRO A 55 0.22 -7.87 11.53
N LEU A 56 1.47 -7.83 11.97
CA LEU A 56 1.92 -6.95 13.04
C LEU A 56 2.32 -5.57 12.54
N ASN A 57 2.51 -5.37 11.23
CA ASN A 57 3.04 -4.10 10.73
C ASN A 57 2.63 -3.71 9.30
N HIS A 58 1.35 -3.38 9.11
CA HIS A 58 0.80 -2.89 7.82
C HIS A 58 1.62 -1.75 7.19
N SER A 59 2.17 -0.84 8.01
CA SER A 59 2.94 0.29 7.49
C SER A 59 4.21 -0.14 6.76
N HIS A 60 4.80 -1.27 7.13
CA HIS A 60 5.96 -1.83 6.46
C HIS A 60 5.59 -2.40 5.08
N PHE A 61 4.42 -3.03 4.98
CA PHE A 61 3.92 -3.53 3.71
C PHE A 61 3.60 -2.39 2.73
N TRP A 62 2.87 -1.36 3.17
CA TRP A 62 2.58 -0.22 2.29
C TRP A 62 3.83 0.54 1.90
N LYS A 63 4.81 0.64 2.80
CA LYS A 63 6.14 1.16 2.47
C LYS A 63 6.80 0.36 1.34
N HIS A 64 6.79 -0.97 1.45
CA HIS A 64 7.34 -1.85 0.42
C HIS A 64 6.66 -1.63 -0.94
N GLU A 65 5.33 -1.62 -0.96
CA GLU A 65 4.54 -1.42 -2.18
C GLU A 65 4.79 -0.05 -2.81
N TRP A 66 4.92 1.00 -2.01
CA TRP A 66 5.25 2.32 -2.52
C TRP A 66 6.67 2.39 -3.11
N GLU A 67 7.68 2.02 -2.32
CA GLU A 67 9.08 2.20 -2.70
C GLU A 67 9.44 1.32 -3.90
N LYS A 68 8.90 0.10 -3.94
CA LYS A 68 9.16 -0.86 -5.01
C LYS A 68 8.30 -0.61 -6.26
N HIS A 69 7.02 -0.25 -6.13
CA HIS A 69 6.10 -0.18 -7.27
C HIS A 69 5.49 1.20 -7.48
N GLY A 70 5.05 1.86 -6.41
CA GLY A 70 4.42 3.19 -6.46
C GLY A 70 5.32 4.27 -7.06
N THR A 71 6.62 4.25 -6.76
CA THR A 71 7.60 5.19 -7.35
C THR A 71 7.69 5.08 -8.87
N CYS A 72 7.48 3.88 -9.42
CA CYS A 72 7.42 3.66 -10.86
C CYS A 72 6.06 4.07 -11.45
N ALA A 73 4.95 3.74 -10.76
CA ALA A 73 3.60 4.12 -11.18
C ALA A 73 3.39 5.64 -11.22
N ALA A 74 4.13 6.39 -10.40
CA ALA A 74 4.09 7.84 -10.30
C ALA A 74 4.50 8.60 -11.58
N GLN A 75 4.98 7.90 -12.62
CA GLN A 75 5.13 8.46 -13.97
C GLN A 75 3.79 8.87 -14.60
N LEU A 76 2.67 8.28 -14.15
CA LEU A 76 1.33 8.66 -14.56
C LEU A 76 0.78 9.77 -13.65
N ASP A 77 0.23 10.84 -14.23
CA ASP A 77 -0.34 11.97 -13.48
C ASP A 77 -1.48 11.56 -12.54
N ALA A 78 -2.19 10.49 -12.88
CA ALA A 78 -3.24 9.90 -12.05
C ALA A 78 -2.69 9.25 -10.77
N LEU A 79 -1.39 8.91 -10.72
CA LEU A 79 -0.73 8.15 -9.64
C LEU A 79 0.51 8.88 -9.09
N ASN A 80 0.78 10.13 -9.49
CA ASN A 80 2.02 10.87 -9.21
C ASN A 80 2.20 11.39 -7.77
N SER A 81 1.58 10.73 -6.78
CA SER A 81 1.81 10.97 -5.35
C SER A 81 1.38 9.72 -4.57
N GLN A 82 1.84 9.57 -3.33
CA GLN A 82 1.47 8.42 -2.49
C GLN A 82 -0.05 8.33 -2.33
N LYS A 83 -0.68 9.46 -1.98
CA LYS A 83 -2.13 9.54 -1.83
C LYS A 83 -2.88 9.12 -3.10
N LYS A 84 -2.43 9.55 -4.28
CA LYS A 84 -3.05 9.16 -5.55
C LYS A 84 -2.82 7.69 -5.89
N TYR A 85 -1.63 7.18 -5.66
CA TYR A 85 -1.30 5.78 -5.91
C TYR A 85 -2.16 4.85 -5.04
N PHE A 86 -2.18 5.06 -3.73
CA PHE A 86 -3.00 4.27 -2.82
C PHE A 86 -4.49 4.52 -3.04
N GLY A 87 -4.91 5.79 -3.10
CA GLY A 87 -6.33 6.15 -3.27
C GLY A 87 -6.93 5.77 -4.62
N GLY A 88 -6.14 5.68 -5.69
CA GLY A 88 -6.59 5.20 -7.00
C GLY A 88 -6.57 3.68 -7.14
N SER A 89 -5.95 2.97 -6.19
CA SER A 89 -5.91 1.50 -6.16
C SER A 89 -6.98 0.91 -5.24
N LEU A 90 -7.47 1.69 -4.27
CA LEU A 90 -8.63 1.38 -3.42
C LEU A 90 -9.94 1.49 -4.22
#